data_AF-A0A927ADA3-F1
#
_entry.id   AF-A0A927ADA3-F1
#
_cell.length_a   1.000
_cell.length_b   1.000
_cell.length_c   1.000
_cell.angle_alpha   90.00
_cell.angle_beta   90.00
_cell.angle_gamma   90.00
#
_symmetry.space_group_name_H-M   'P 1'
#
loop_
_entity.id
_entity.type
_entity.pdbx_description
1 polymer ?
#
loop_
_entity_poly.entity_id
_entity_poly.type
_entity_poly.pdbx_seq_one_letter_code
_entity_poly.pdbx_strand_id
1 'polypeptide(L)'
;MNPETPSSESRLESENPSVEVNVQNVEGTPSELQVSSTQAYTGQVQQVWAQIARFLEKMPSYAGNFFSSYQRSLITLGLLLAVLVTLRITVALLTAIHSLPLIAPTLQLIGIGYTAWFVYRYLLTAESRKELSQDFQTLKQQVLGRGASNT
;
A
#
# COMPACT_ATOMS: atom_id res chain seq x y z
N MET A 1 33.35 -4.63 -66.42
CA MET A 1 32.47 -3.48 -66.18
C MET A 1 31.12 -3.80 -66.80
N ASN A 2 30.06 -3.88 -66.01
CA ASN A 2 28.74 -4.40 -66.40
C ASN A 2 27.73 -3.25 -66.53
N PRO A 3 26.86 -3.25 -67.56
CA PRO A 3 25.69 -2.38 -67.63
C PRO A 3 24.33 -3.13 -67.59
N GLU A 4 23.33 -2.47 -66.98
CA GLU A 4 21.85 -2.51 -67.16
C GLU A 4 20.96 -3.63 -66.53
N THR A 5 19.89 -3.15 -65.87
CA THR A 5 18.73 -3.72 -65.08
C THR A 5 17.61 -4.38 -65.95
N PRO A 6 16.41 -4.92 -65.49
CA PRO A 6 15.56 -4.63 -64.29
C PRO A 6 14.66 -5.79 -63.70
N SER A 7 13.69 -5.44 -62.82
CA SER A 7 12.46 -6.15 -62.34
C SER A 7 12.58 -6.85 -60.97
N SER A 8 11.63 -6.86 -60.02
CA SER A 8 10.40 -6.12 -59.66
C SER A 8 9.88 -6.82 -58.38
N GLU A 9 9.34 -6.05 -57.41
CA GLU A 9 8.31 -6.48 -56.42
C GLU A 9 8.76 -7.40 -55.24
N SER A 10 8.35 -7.23 -53.96
CA SER A 10 7.36 -6.35 -53.31
C SER A 10 7.47 -6.48 -51.77
N ARG A 11 6.91 -5.47 -51.06
CA ARG A 11 6.10 -5.58 -49.82
C ARG A 11 6.84 -5.47 -48.46
N LEU A 12 6.64 -4.51 -47.53
CA LEU A 12 5.79 -3.32 -47.34
C LEU A 12 6.54 -2.39 -46.37
N GLU A 13 6.76 -1.13 -46.76
CA GLU A 13 7.11 -0.06 -45.83
C GLU A 13 5.82 0.66 -45.44
N SER A 14 5.69 0.92 -44.14
CA SER A 14 4.53 1.50 -43.49
C SER A 14 4.14 2.84 -44.11
N GLU A 15 2.91 2.90 -44.64
CA GLU A 15 2.21 4.14 -44.92
C GLU A 15 2.09 4.95 -43.62
N ASN A 16 2.76 6.10 -43.55
CA ASN A 16 2.47 7.15 -42.59
C ASN A 16 2.49 8.47 -43.39
N PRO A 17 1.37 9.20 -43.49
CA PRO A 17 1.21 10.24 -44.50
C PRO A 17 2.11 11.43 -44.20
N SER A 18 2.81 11.86 -45.25
CA SER A 18 3.53 13.12 -45.36
C SER A 18 2.61 14.29 -45.01
N VAL A 19 2.93 15.02 -43.94
CA VAL A 19 2.47 16.40 -43.77
C VAL A 19 3.61 17.30 -44.21
N GLU A 20 3.38 17.94 -45.34
CA GLU A 20 4.23 18.93 -46.00
C GLU A 20 4.52 20.10 -45.05
N VAL A 21 5.80 20.28 -44.67
CA VAL A 21 6.26 21.47 -43.95
C VAL A 21 6.78 22.46 -44.99
N ASN A 22 5.92 23.39 -45.41
CA ASN A 22 6.34 24.53 -46.22
C ASN A 22 7.09 25.53 -45.33
N VAL A 23 8.42 25.58 -45.46
CA VAL A 23 9.29 26.51 -44.75
C VAL A 23 9.48 27.75 -45.61
N GLN A 24 8.68 28.78 -45.37
CA GLN A 24 8.97 30.11 -45.91
C GLN A 24 9.97 30.81 -44.97
N ASN A 25 11.17 30.99 -45.52
CA ASN A 25 12.35 31.63 -44.93
C ASN A 25 12.06 33.06 -44.41
N VAL A 26 12.42 33.37 -43.16
CA VAL A 26 12.45 34.74 -42.63
C VAL A 26 13.90 35.11 -42.35
N GLU A 27 14.42 36.05 -43.13
CA GLU A 27 15.72 36.69 -42.92
C GLU A 27 15.71 37.58 -41.66
N GLY A 28 16.68 37.34 -40.78
CA GLY A 28 17.38 38.35 -39.98
C GLY A 28 16.63 39.07 -38.85
N THR A 29 16.67 38.53 -37.62
CA THR A 29 16.92 39.28 -36.36
C THR A 29 17.12 38.30 -35.19
N PRO A 30 18.06 38.55 -34.24
CA PRO A 30 18.32 37.62 -33.16
C PRO A 30 17.30 37.77 -32.03
N SER A 31 16.72 36.64 -31.63
CA SER A 31 16.04 36.43 -30.35
C SER A 31 14.77 37.25 -30.10
N GLU A 32 13.63 36.63 -30.37
CA GLU A 32 12.60 36.51 -29.34
C GLU A 32 11.85 35.19 -29.58
N LEU A 33 12.02 34.24 -28.66
CA LEU A 33 11.21 33.04 -28.59
C LEU A 33 9.78 33.50 -28.25
N GLN A 34 8.98 33.80 -29.28
CA GLN A 34 7.58 34.14 -29.11
C GLN A 34 6.86 32.98 -28.43
N VAL A 35 6.52 33.22 -27.17
CA VAL A 35 5.79 32.33 -26.27
C VAL A 35 4.32 32.30 -26.71
N SER A 36 4.03 31.69 -27.86
CA SER A 36 2.64 31.42 -28.29
C SER A 36 2.00 30.25 -27.52
N SER A 37 2.75 29.55 -26.67
CA SER A 37 2.24 28.43 -25.88
C SER A 37 1.38 28.84 -24.69
N THR A 38 1.43 30.08 -24.18
CA THR A 38 0.75 30.40 -22.90
C THR A 38 -0.76 30.64 -23.02
N GLN A 39 -1.30 31.01 -24.19
CA GLN A 39 -2.76 31.21 -24.36
C GLN A 39 -3.51 29.95 -24.81
N ALA A 40 -2.87 29.05 -25.57
CA ALA A 40 -3.45 27.75 -25.93
C ALA A 40 -3.28 26.71 -24.81
N TYR A 41 -2.23 26.84 -23.98
CA TYR A 41 -1.99 25.98 -22.83
C TYR A 41 -3.04 26.13 -21.74
N THR A 42 -3.53 27.34 -21.46
CA THR A 42 -4.56 27.56 -20.43
C THR A 42 -5.88 26.87 -20.77
N GLY A 43 -6.30 26.93 -22.04
CA GLY A 43 -7.51 26.24 -22.53
C GLY A 43 -7.39 24.72 -22.52
N GLN A 44 -6.22 24.18 -22.90
CA GLN A 44 -5.98 22.74 -22.92
C GLN A 44 -5.76 22.16 -21.51
N VAL A 45 -5.09 22.90 -20.62
CA VAL A 45 -4.93 22.55 -19.20
C VAL A 45 -6.28 22.50 -18.49
N GLN A 46 -7.21 23.40 -18.82
CA GLN A 46 -8.57 23.35 -18.26
C GLN A 46 -9.33 22.09 -18.71
N GLN A 47 -9.11 21.63 -19.94
CA GLN A 47 -9.65 20.36 -20.44
C GLN A 47 -9.00 19.14 -19.76
N VAL A 48 -7.69 19.17 -19.52
CA VAL A 48 -6.95 18.14 -18.77
C VAL A 48 -7.44 18.06 -17.32
N TRP A 49 -7.63 19.21 -16.64
CA TRP A 49 -8.22 19.25 -15.31
C TRP A 49 -9.65 18.72 -15.29
N ALA A 50 -10.46 19.04 -16.29
CA ALA A 50 -11.81 18.50 -16.42
C ALA A 50 -11.81 16.98 -16.66
N GLN A 51 -10.84 16.45 -17.42
CA GLN A 51 -10.71 15.02 -17.68
C GLN A 51 -10.22 14.25 -16.44
N ILE A 52 -9.25 14.82 -15.70
CA ILE A 52 -8.78 14.28 -14.41
C ILE A 52 -9.92 14.33 -13.39
N ALA A 53 -10.67 15.42 -13.30
CA ALA A 53 -11.82 15.54 -12.40
C ALA A 53 -12.91 14.49 -12.71
N ARG A 54 -13.22 14.23 -13.99
CA ARG A 54 -14.19 13.19 -14.39
C ARG A 54 -13.69 11.76 -14.14
N PHE A 55 -12.39 11.52 -14.26
CA PHE A 55 -11.78 10.24 -13.89
C PHE A 55 -11.77 10.07 -12.36
N LEU A 56 -11.51 11.16 -11.63
CA LEU A 56 -11.52 11.21 -10.17
C LEU A 56 -12.94 11.11 -9.60
N GLU A 57 -13.95 11.58 -10.31
CA GLU A 57 -15.37 11.38 -9.97
C GLU A 57 -15.76 9.90 -10.08
N LYS A 58 -15.12 9.16 -10.99
CA LYS A 58 -15.27 7.71 -11.10
C LYS A 58 -14.35 6.91 -10.17
N MET A 59 -13.27 7.52 -9.64
CA MET A 59 -12.37 6.89 -8.68
C MET A 59 -13.07 6.35 -7.43
N PRO A 60 -13.97 7.07 -6.72
CA PRO A 60 -14.63 6.51 -5.56
C PRO A 60 -15.47 5.28 -5.91
N SER A 61 -16.07 5.23 -7.10
CA SER A 61 -16.81 4.06 -7.58
C SER A 61 -15.89 2.87 -7.88
N TYR A 62 -14.78 3.10 -8.56
CA TYR A 62 -13.79 2.04 -8.82
C TYR A 62 -13.11 1.58 -7.52
N ALA A 63 -12.56 2.51 -6.74
CA ALA A 63 -11.93 2.25 -5.46
C ALA A 63 -12.88 1.55 -4.48
N GLY A 64 -14.15 1.95 -4.42
CA GLY A 64 -15.15 1.29 -3.57
C GLY A 64 -15.42 -0.17 -3.97
N ASN A 65 -15.50 -0.46 -5.27
CA ASN A 65 -15.73 -1.82 -5.77
C ASN A 65 -14.49 -2.73 -5.63
N PHE A 66 -13.30 -2.16 -5.80
CA PHE A 66 -12.04 -2.88 -5.57
C PHE A 66 -11.81 -3.12 -4.08
N PHE A 67 -12.00 -2.11 -3.23
CA PHE A 67 -11.78 -2.27 -1.79
C PHE A 67 -12.79 -3.24 -1.18
N SER A 68 -14.05 -3.22 -1.62
CA SER A 68 -15.07 -4.16 -1.14
C SER A 68 -14.83 -5.60 -1.62
N SER A 69 -14.47 -5.81 -2.90
CA SER A 69 -14.20 -7.15 -3.44
C SER A 69 -12.93 -7.78 -2.87
N TYR A 70 -11.92 -6.97 -2.58
CA TYR A 70 -10.63 -7.44 -2.06
C TYR A 70 -10.49 -7.31 -0.55
N GLN A 71 -11.48 -6.76 0.17
CA GLN A 71 -11.41 -6.49 1.61
C GLN A 71 -10.97 -7.72 2.41
N ARG A 72 -11.50 -8.89 2.09
CA ARG A 72 -11.12 -10.15 2.77
C ARG A 72 -9.65 -10.49 2.55
N SER A 73 -9.19 -10.49 1.31
CA SER A 73 -7.80 -10.82 0.98
C SER A 73 -6.82 -9.74 1.45
N LEU A 74 -7.20 -8.47 1.38
CA LEU A 74 -6.41 -7.33 1.88
C LEU A 74 -6.29 -7.34 3.40
N ILE A 75 -7.34 -7.72 4.13
CA ILE A 75 -7.25 -7.88 5.58
C ILE A 75 -6.33 -9.05 5.92
N THR A 76 -6.44 -10.20 5.26
CA THR A 76 -5.55 -11.34 5.53
C THR A 76 -4.10 -11.02 5.18
N LEU A 77 -3.86 -10.41 4.02
CA LEU A 77 -2.53 -9.98 3.60
C LEU A 77 -2.00 -8.86 4.51
N GLY A 78 -2.85 -7.93 4.88
CA GLY A 78 -2.55 -6.85 5.83
C GLY A 78 -2.24 -7.38 7.22
N LEU A 79 -2.93 -8.43 7.69
CA LEU A 79 -2.66 -9.10 8.95
C LEU A 79 -1.32 -9.83 8.88
N LEU A 80 -1.02 -10.52 7.77
CA LEU A 80 0.25 -11.19 7.57
C LEU A 80 1.42 -10.18 7.55
N LEU A 81 1.26 -9.06 6.86
CA LEU A 81 2.21 -7.95 6.88
C LEU A 81 2.31 -7.31 8.27
N ALA A 82 1.19 -7.11 8.96
CA ALA A 82 1.16 -6.56 10.30
C ALA A 82 1.93 -7.44 11.27
N VAL A 83 1.76 -8.77 11.21
CA VAL A 83 2.55 -9.72 12.01
C VAL A 83 4.04 -9.56 11.72
N LEU A 84 4.43 -9.44 10.45
CA LEU A 84 5.83 -9.21 10.07
C LEU A 84 6.39 -7.89 10.63
N VAL A 85 5.62 -6.80 10.52
CA VAL A 85 6.00 -5.47 11.01
C VAL A 85 6.07 -5.46 12.53
N THR A 86 5.06 -6.00 13.21
CA THR A 86 5.06 -6.15 14.67
C THR A 86 6.27 -6.95 15.13
N LEU A 87 6.59 -8.07 14.47
CA LEU A 87 7.78 -8.85 14.81
C LEU A 87 9.06 -8.04 14.63
N ARG A 88 9.18 -7.27 13.55
CA ARG A 88 10.34 -6.38 13.32
C ARG A 88 10.46 -5.34 14.41
N ILE A 89 9.36 -4.72 14.82
CA ILE A 89 9.33 -3.74 15.91
C ILE A 89 9.72 -4.41 17.22
N THR A 90 9.19 -5.59 17.54
CA THR A 90 9.54 -6.34 18.75
C THR A 90 11.04 -6.70 18.77
N VAL A 91 11.60 -7.17 17.66
CA VAL A 91 13.04 -7.47 17.55
C VAL A 91 13.88 -6.20 17.68
N ALA A 92 13.48 -5.10 17.04
CA ALA A 92 14.17 -3.81 17.14
C ALA A 92 14.13 -3.28 18.57
N LEU A 93 12.98 -3.38 19.24
CA LEU A 93 12.82 -3.01 20.64
C LEU A 93 13.70 -3.89 21.54
N LEU A 94 13.72 -5.21 21.33
CA LEU A 94 14.58 -6.12 22.09
C LEU A 94 16.07 -5.80 21.88
N THR A 95 16.46 -5.44 20.66
CA THR A 95 17.83 -5.02 20.33
C THR A 95 18.20 -3.70 21.04
N ALA A 96 17.29 -2.73 21.03
CA ALA A 96 17.47 -1.47 21.76
C ALA A 96 17.51 -1.69 23.28
N ILE A 97 16.68 -2.59 23.79
CA ILE A 97 16.67 -3.01 25.20
C ILE A 97 18.00 -3.67 25.60
N HIS A 98 18.56 -4.56 24.77
CA HIS A 98 19.87 -5.17 25.04
C HIS A 98 21.01 -4.15 25.09
N SER A 99 20.87 -2.99 24.44
CA SER A 99 21.83 -1.89 24.56
C SER A 99 21.73 -1.14 25.89
N LEU A 100 20.67 -1.36 26.67
CA LEU A 100 20.45 -0.79 27.98
C LEU A 100 20.67 -1.85 29.07
N PRO A 101 21.79 -1.80 29.82
CA PRO A 101 22.19 -2.86 30.75
C PRO A 101 21.24 -3.07 31.95
N LEU A 102 20.24 -2.20 32.15
CA LEU A 102 19.30 -2.24 33.27
C LEU A 102 17.93 -2.85 32.92
N ILE A 103 17.56 -2.95 31.63
CA ILE A 103 16.22 -3.41 31.27
C ILE A 103 16.04 -4.91 31.48
N ALA A 104 17.01 -5.74 31.12
CA ALA A 104 16.96 -7.18 31.36
C ALA A 104 16.75 -7.53 32.86
N PRO A 105 17.57 -7.03 33.81
CA PRO A 105 17.36 -7.33 35.23
C PRO A 105 16.09 -6.70 35.80
N THR A 106 15.66 -5.53 35.33
CA THR A 106 14.40 -4.92 35.80
C THR A 106 13.20 -5.71 35.29
N LEU A 107 13.12 -6.07 34.00
CA LEU A 107 12.04 -6.91 33.49
C LEU A 107 12.00 -8.28 34.15
N GLN A 108 13.16 -8.86 34.47
CA GLN A 108 13.22 -10.10 35.26
C GLN A 108 12.67 -9.90 36.67
N LEU A 109 13.03 -8.81 37.35
CA LEU A 109 12.52 -8.51 38.69
C LEU A 109 11.00 -8.23 38.68
N ILE A 110 10.53 -7.45 37.71
CA ILE A 110 9.10 -7.20 37.48
C ILE A 110 8.40 -8.54 37.18
N GLY A 111 8.95 -9.35 36.28
CA GLY A 111 8.37 -10.63 35.89
C GLY A 111 8.27 -11.59 37.07
N ILE A 112 9.33 -11.75 37.86
CA ILE A 112 9.33 -12.58 39.07
C ILE A 112 8.34 -12.01 40.09
N GLY A 113 8.32 -10.70 40.31
CA GLY A 113 7.42 -10.04 41.25
C GLY A 113 5.95 -10.25 40.90
N TYR A 114 5.57 -9.95 39.65
CA TYR A 114 4.21 -10.17 39.17
C TYR A 114 3.84 -11.65 39.12
N THR A 115 4.76 -12.53 38.72
CA THR A 115 4.50 -13.98 38.70
C THR A 115 4.28 -14.50 40.11
N ALA A 116 5.14 -14.14 41.06
CA ALA A 116 5.01 -14.54 42.46
C ALA A 116 3.71 -14.00 43.09
N TRP A 117 3.39 -12.72 42.84
CA TRP A 117 2.14 -12.11 43.30
C TRP A 117 0.91 -12.79 42.68
N PHE A 118 0.95 -13.09 41.38
CA PHE A 118 -0.13 -13.76 40.67
C PHE A 118 -0.35 -15.18 41.19
N VAL A 119 0.72 -15.94 41.36
CA VAL A 119 0.66 -17.29 41.93
C VAL A 119 0.09 -17.25 43.35
N TYR A 120 0.60 -16.36 44.21
CA TYR A 120 0.09 -16.23 45.57
C TYR A 120 -1.40 -15.82 45.59
N ARG A 121 -1.78 -14.79 44.84
CA ARG A 121 -3.13 -14.21 44.87
C ARG A 121 -4.18 -15.06 44.17
N TYR A 122 -3.85 -15.67 43.03
CA TYR A 122 -4.80 -16.35 42.16
C TYR A 122 -4.67 -17.87 42.18
N LEU A 123 -3.46 -18.42 42.39
CA LEU A 123 -3.26 -19.87 42.46
C LEU A 123 -3.31 -20.44 43.87
N LEU A 124 -2.94 -19.72 44.94
CA LEU A 124 -2.97 -20.27 46.31
C LEU A 124 -4.27 -19.93 47.05
N THR A 125 -4.95 -18.84 46.70
CA THR A 125 -6.25 -18.51 47.27
C THR A 125 -7.35 -19.32 46.59
N ALA A 126 -8.09 -20.14 47.36
CA ALA A 126 -9.13 -21.02 46.83
C ALA A 126 -10.28 -20.27 46.15
N GLU A 127 -10.62 -19.08 46.65
CA GLU A 127 -11.65 -18.19 46.08
C GLU A 127 -11.24 -17.68 44.69
N SER A 128 -10.04 -17.12 44.56
CA SER A 128 -9.54 -16.58 43.29
C SER A 128 -9.24 -17.65 42.23
N ARG A 129 -8.99 -18.90 42.63
CA ARG A 129 -8.93 -20.03 41.68
C ARG A 129 -10.27 -20.30 40.99
N LYS A 130 -11.38 -20.16 41.71
CA LYS A 130 -12.73 -20.37 41.15
C LYS A 130 -13.14 -19.22 40.25
N GLU A 131 -12.91 -17.97 40.68
CA GLU A 131 -13.15 -16.78 39.85
C GLU A 131 -12.35 -16.83 38.55
N LEU A 132 -11.03 -17.08 38.62
CA LEU A 132 -10.17 -17.12 37.45
C LEU A 132 -10.59 -18.21 36.44
N SER A 133 -11.00 -19.38 36.92
CA SER A 133 -11.50 -20.46 36.05
C SER A 133 -12.82 -20.10 35.38
N GLN A 134 -13.72 -19.43 36.11
CA GLN A 134 -15.01 -18.99 35.58
C GLN A 134 -14.84 -17.86 34.56
N ASP A 135 -13.97 -16.89 34.85
CA ASP A 135 -13.63 -15.78 33.94
C ASP A 135 -12.90 -16.30 32.70
N PHE A 136 -11.97 -17.23 32.85
CA PHE A 136 -11.26 -17.84 31.72
C PHE A 136 -12.21 -18.65 30.83
N GLN A 137 -13.14 -19.42 31.40
CA GLN A 137 -14.17 -20.12 30.64
C GLN A 137 -15.09 -19.14 29.91
N THR A 138 -15.48 -18.05 30.56
CA THR A 138 -16.31 -17.00 29.99
C THR A 138 -15.60 -16.30 28.83
N LEU A 139 -14.33 -15.91 29.01
CA LEU A 139 -13.51 -15.31 27.97
C LEU A 139 -13.29 -16.29 26.81
N LYS A 140 -13.00 -17.56 27.11
CA LYS A 140 -12.87 -18.62 26.11
C LYS A 140 -14.16 -18.77 25.30
N GLN A 141 -15.32 -18.76 25.93
CA GLN A 141 -16.62 -18.83 25.25
C GLN A 141 -16.93 -17.56 24.43
N GLN A 142 -16.48 -16.38 24.86
CA GLN A 142 -16.63 -15.13 24.12
C GLN A 142 -15.71 -15.06 22.90
N VAL A 143 -14.45 -15.48 23.04
CA VAL A 143 -13.43 -15.40 21.97
C VAL A 143 -13.57 -16.56 20.97
N LEU A 144 -13.83 -17.78 21.43
CA LEU A 144 -14.07 -18.93 20.56
C LEU A 144 -15.50 -18.98 20.02
N GLY A 145 -16.40 -18.19 20.62
CA GLY A 145 -17.79 -18.08 20.22
C GLY A 145 -18.59 -19.35 20.44
N ARG A 146 -19.89 -19.16 20.68
CA ARG A 146 -20.95 -20.09 20.26
C ARG A 146 -20.82 -20.33 18.75
N GLY A 147 -19.90 -21.21 18.35
CA GLY A 147 -19.77 -21.78 17.01
C GLY A 147 -20.46 -23.14 16.87
N ALA A 148 -21.25 -23.54 17.87
CA ALA A 148 -22.23 -24.62 17.77
C ALA A 148 -23.60 -23.99 17.97
N SER A 149 -24.19 -23.61 16.84
CA SER A 149 -25.59 -23.29 16.64
C SER A 149 -26.51 -24.15 17.50
N ASN A 150 -27.24 -23.52 18.43
CA ASN A 150 -28.60 -23.95 18.66
C ASN A 150 -29.36 -23.59 17.37
N THR A 151 -29.83 -24.64 16.72
CA THR A 151 -30.81 -24.62 15.63
C THR A 151 -32.01 -23.73 15.91
#